data_AF-C5CQ17-F1
#
_entry.id   AF-C5CQ17-F1
#
_cell.length_a   1.000
_cell.length_b   1.000
_cell.length_c   1.000
_cell.angle_alpha   90.00
_cell.angle_beta   90.00
_cell.angle_gamma   90.00
#
_symmetry.space_group_name_H-M   'P 1'
#
loop_
_entity.id
_entity.type
_entity.pdbx_description
1 polymer ?
#
loop_
_entity_poly.entity_id
_entity_poly.type
_entity_poly.pdbx_seq_one_letter_code
_entity_poly.pdbx_strand_id
1 'polypeptide(L)'
;MMKTPLLAGRRLALICETSTESYSFGPDGTVAAILGEKNGPACAPIFRYRVLSADSIELLDGDGVFAAWTHIEIDGDLLRARCNGQAKVFRIG
;
A
#
# COMPACT_ATOMS: atom_id res chain seq x y z
N MET A 1 -3.28 -7.37 -23.26
CA MET A 1 -2.52 -6.14 -22.93
C MET A 1 -2.32 -6.16 -21.42
N MET A 2 -1.08 -6.34 -20.94
CA MET A 2 -0.81 -6.37 -19.50
C MET A 2 -0.99 -4.94 -18.96
N LYS A 3 -2.04 -4.74 -18.17
CA LYS A 3 -2.31 -3.46 -17.51
C LYS A 3 -1.19 -3.25 -16.50
N THR A 4 -0.34 -2.24 -16.69
CA THR A 4 0.68 -1.88 -15.70
C THR A 4 -0.01 -1.73 -14.34
N PRO A 5 0.44 -2.42 -13.29
CA PRO A 5 -0.18 -2.28 -11.99
C PRO A 5 -0.16 -0.82 -11.56
N LEU A 6 -1.30 -0.27 -11.15
CA LEU A 6 -1.50 1.15 -10.84
C LEU A 6 -0.42 1.72 -9.89
N LEU A 7 0.13 0.86 -9.04
CA LEU A 7 1.06 1.18 -7.96
C LEU A 7 2.51 0.86 -8.29
N ALA A 8 2.81 0.15 -9.37
CA ALA A 8 4.17 -0.26 -9.71
C ALA A 8 5.09 0.97 -9.85
N GLY A 9 6.21 0.96 -9.14
CA GLY A 9 7.19 2.04 -9.12
C GLY A 9 6.82 3.26 -8.28
N ARG A 10 5.68 3.25 -7.56
CA ARG A 10 5.25 4.37 -6.72
C ARG A 10 5.64 4.19 -5.27
N ARG A 11 5.88 5.31 -4.59
CA ARG A 11 5.98 5.36 -3.12
C ARG A 11 4.73 5.98 -2.53
N LEU A 12 4.21 5.38 -1.47
CA LEU A 12 3.06 5.86 -0.72
C LEU A 12 3.48 6.19 0.72
N ALA A 13 2.97 7.29 1.27
CA ALA A 13 3.11 7.64 2.67
C ALA A 13 1.74 7.98 3.26
N LEU A 14 1.35 7.32 4.35
CA LEU A 14 0.06 7.52 5.01
C LEU A 14 -0.06 8.93 5.56
N ILE A 15 -1.18 9.58 5.29
CA ILE A 15 -1.57 10.84 5.90
C ILE A 15 -2.36 10.49 7.16
N CYS A 16 -1.67 10.43 8.30
CA CYS A 16 -2.25 10.15 9.61
C CYS A 16 -1.44 10.86 10.71
N GLU A 17 -2.11 11.25 11.79
CA GLU A 17 -1.46 11.91 12.93
C GLU A 17 -0.92 10.93 13.97
N THR A 18 -1.41 9.70 14.00
CA THR A 18 -1.06 8.72 15.05
C THR A 18 -0.23 7.56 14.52
N SER A 19 -0.43 7.17 13.26
CA SER A 19 0.20 6.01 12.66
C SER A 19 1.19 6.42 11.56
N THR A 20 2.27 5.66 11.42
CA THR A 20 3.20 5.77 10.30
C THR A 20 3.06 4.52 9.44
N GLU A 21 2.64 4.71 8.19
CA GLU A 21 2.72 3.67 7.18
C GLU A 21 3.35 4.25 5.92
N SER A 22 4.31 3.55 5.33
CA SER A 22 4.79 3.87 3.99
C SER A 22 5.00 2.58 3.20
N TYR A 23 4.79 2.66 1.90
CA TYR A 23 4.87 1.52 0.99
C TYR A 23 5.66 1.93 -0.25
N SER A 24 6.68 1.18 -0.61
CA SER A 24 7.45 1.38 -1.85
C SER A 24 7.23 0.17 -2.74
N PHE A 25 6.46 0.36 -3.83
CA PHE A 25 6.08 -0.69 -4.75
C PHE A 25 7.16 -0.88 -5.81
N GLY A 26 7.83 -2.03 -5.77
CA GLY A 26 8.79 -2.44 -6.78
C GLY A 26 8.14 -2.83 -8.11
N PRO A 27 8.87 -2.71 -9.23
CA PRO A 27 8.38 -3.16 -10.54
C PRO A 27 8.25 -4.69 -10.64
N ASP A 28 8.86 -5.44 -9.72
CA ASP A 28 8.91 -6.90 -9.64
C ASP A 28 7.77 -7.52 -8.81
N GLY A 29 6.83 -6.71 -8.34
CA GLY A 29 5.74 -7.17 -7.49
C GLY A 29 6.06 -7.18 -5.98
N THR A 30 7.24 -6.72 -5.58
CA THR A 30 7.64 -6.60 -4.17
C THR A 30 7.18 -5.26 -3.58
N VAL A 31 6.86 -5.21 -2.30
CA VAL A 31 6.49 -3.97 -1.59
C VAL A 31 7.31 -3.87 -0.30
N ALA A 32 8.21 -2.91 -0.23
CA ALA A 32 8.88 -2.58 1.02
C ALA A 32 7.97 -1.65 1.84
N ALA A 33 7.68 -2.00 3.08
CA ALA A 33 6.83 -1.20 3.95
C ALA A 33 7.56 -0.73 5.21
N ILE A 34 7.08 0.37 5.78
CA ILE A 34 7.36 0.77 7.17
C ILE A 34 6.01 0.91 7.84
N LEU A 35 5.76 0.19 8.93
CA LEU A 35 4.48 0.17 9.65
C LEU A 35 4.73 0.42 11.14
N GLY A 36 3.96 1.31 11.76
CA GLY A 36 4.10 1.59 13.18
C GLY A 36 3.36 2.84 13.65
N GLU A 37 3.79 3.38 14.78
CA GLU A 37 3.26 4.60 15.38
C GLU A 37 4.12 5.82 15.03
N LYS A 38 3.50 6.99 14.92
CA LYS A 38 4.22 8.25 14.68
C LYS A 38 5.13 8.54 15.89
N ASN A 39 6.44 8.67 15.62
CA ASN A 39 7.48 8.80 16.65
C ASN A 39 7.58 7.61 17.63
N GLY A 40 7.01 6.46 17.28
CA GLY A 40 7.01 5.26 18.10
C GLY A 40 7.74 4.10 17.42
N PRO A 41 7.58 2.88 17.96
CA PRO A 41 8.10 1.67 17.36
C PRO A 41 7.56 1.48 15.93
N ALA A 42 8.44 1.01 15.05
CA ALA A 42 8.08 0.64 13.68
C ALA A 42 8.79 -0.64 13.26
N CYS A 43 8.15 -1.40 12.38
CA CYS A 43 8.74 -2.53 11.68
C CYS A 43 8.85 -2.23 10.18
N ALA A 44 9.78 -2.91 9.51
CA ALA A 44 10.04 -2.72 8.07
C ALA A 44 9.89 -4.04 7.29
N PRO A 45 8.67 -4.58 7.16
CA PRO A 45 8.44 -5.84 6.44
C PRO A 45 8.56 -5.66 4.93
N ILE A 46 8.85 -6.77 4.25
CA ILE A 46 8.81 -6.88 2.80
C ILE A 46 7.64 -7.79 2.43
N PHE A 47 6.75 -7.31 1.57
CA PHE A 47 5.60 -8.04 1.06
C PHE A 47 5.76 -8.35 -0.43
N ARG A 48 4.92 -9.26 -0.93
CA ARG A 48 4.51 -9.29 -2.34
C ARG A 48 3.15 -8.62 -2.47
N TYR A 49 2.82 -8.10 -3.66
CA TYR A 49 1.44 -7.72 -3.93
C TYR A 49 0.85 -8.46 -5.11
N ARG A 50 -0.46 -8.69 -5.05
CA ARG A 50 -1.26 -9.28 -6.11
C ARG A 50 -2.36 -8.32 -6.50
N VAL A 51 -2.51 -8.07 -7.80
CA VAL A 51 -3.62 -7.28 -8.34
C VAL A 51 -4.85 -8.17 -8.44
N LEU A 52 -5.96 -7.76 -7.82
CA LEU A 52 -7.23 -8.49 -7.88
C LEU A 52 -8.17 -7.90 -8.93
N SER A 53 -8.22 -6.57 -9.03
CA SER A 53 -9.01 -5.83 -10.02
C SER A 53 -8.30 -4.53 -10.41
N ALA A 54 -8.98 -3.65 -11.16
CA ALA A 54 -8.44 -2.33 -11.50
C ALA A 54 -8.21 -1.42 -10.28
N ASP A 55 -8.94 -1.66 -9.19
CA ASP A 55 -9.05 -0.81 -8.00
C ASP A 55 -8.83 -1.61 -6.70
N SER A 56 -8.29 -2.83 -6.79
CA SER A 56 -8.00 -3.64 -5.61
C SER A 56 -6.73 -4.47 -5.74
N ILE A 57 -6.03 -4.61 -4.62
CA ILE A 57 -4.83 -5.42 -4.46
C ILE A 57 -4.88 -6.19 -3.14
N GLU A 58 -4.02 -7.19 -3.02
CA GLU A 58 -3.63 -7.79 -1.75
C GLU A 58 -2.13 -7.60 -1.53
N LEU A 59 -1.76 -7.35 -0.28
CA LEU A 59 -0.40 -7.52 0.23
C LEU A 59 -0.29 -8.91 0.86
N LEU A 60 0.75 -9.63 0.45
CA LEU A 60 1.05 -10.99 0.87
C LEU A 60 2.36 -10.99 1.67
N ASP A 61 2.36 -11.70 2.79
CA ASP A 61 3.56 -12.05 3.54
C ASP A 61 3.88 -13.56 3.39
N GLY A 62 4.78 -14.08 4.23
CA GLY A 62 5.16 -15.49 4.20
C GLY A 62 4.04 -16.46 4.61
N ASP A 63 3.02 -15.96 5.33
CA ASP A 63 1.94 -16.76 5.92
C ASP A 63 0.62 -16.63 5.14
N GLY A 64 0.49 -15.61 4.27
CA GLY A 64 -0.65 -15.47 3.36
C GLY A 64 -1.01 -14.03 3.08
N VAL A 65 -2.31 -13.73 3.07
CA VAL A 65 -2.81 -12.36 2.85
C VAL A 65 -2.67 -11.56 4.13
N PHE A 66 -1.76 -10.59 4.12
CA PHE A 66 -1.57 -9.64 5.20
C PHE A 66 -2.66 -8.55 5.19
N ALA A 67 -2.92 -7.98 4.00
CA ALA A 67 -3.93 -6.93 3.85
C ALA A 67 -4.59 -6.92 2.48
N ALA A 68 -5.91 -6.71 2.46
CA ALA A 68 -6.67 -6.45 1.25
C ALA A 68 -6.96 -4.94 1.14
N TRP A 69 -6.67 -4.36 -0.03
CA TRP A 69 -6.94 -2.97 -0.34
C TRP A 69 -7.99 -2.91 -1.44
N THR A 70 -9.07 -2.18 -1.20
CA THR A 70 -10.19 -2.05 -2.14
C THR A 70 -10.55 -0.58 -2.36
N HIS A 71 -11.33 -0.30 -3.41
CA HIS A 71 -11.74 1.06 -3.78
C HIS A 71 -10.54 2.01 -3.91
N ILE A 72 -9.48 1.56 -4.58
CA ILE A 72 -8.29 2.37 -4.81
C ILE A 72 -8.60 3.44 -5.84
N GLU A 73 -8.55 4.70 -5.42
CA GLU A 73 -8.76 5.88 -6.24
C GLU A 73 -7.54 6.79 -6.17
N ILE A 74 -7.08 7.28 -7.32
CA ILE A 74 -5.99 8.25 -7.41
C ILE A 74 -6.54 9.58 -7.89
N ASP A 75 -6.20 10.63 -7.15
CA ASP A 75 -6.59 12.02 -7.40
C ASP A 75 -5.35 12.90 -7.20
N GLY A 76 -4.72 13.27 -8.31
CA GLY A 76 -3.44 13.98 -8.30
C GLY A 76 -2.32 13.17 -7.62
N ASP A 77 -1.78 13.73 -6.53
CA ASP A 77 -0.75 13.11 -5.70
C ASP A 77 -1.33 12.33 -4.51
N LEU A 78 -2.65 12.15 -4.44
CA LEU A 78 -3.30 11.41 -3.37
C LEU A 78 -3.83 10.06 -3.86
N LEU A 79 -3.66 9.04 -3.03
CA LEU A 79 -4.32 7.75 -3.18
C LEU A 79 -5.28 7.54 -2.00
N ARG A 80 -6.53 7.24 -2.30
CA ARG A 80 -7.56 6.86 -1.32
C ARG A 80 -7.87 5.38 -1.49
N ALA A 81 -8.01 4.65 -0.39
CA ALA A 81 -8.34 3.22 -0.42
C ALA A 81 -9.00 2.79 0.88
N ARG A 82 -9.64 1.61 0.87
CA ARG A 82 -10.01 0.87 2.08
C ARG A 82 -9.02 -0.27 2.30
N CYS A 83 -8.18 -0.16 3.32
CA CYS A 83 -7.20 -1.17 3.72
C CYS A 83 -7.77 -1.99 4.87
N ASN A 84 -8.03 -3.28 4.67
CA ASN A 84 -8.73 -4.15 5.63
C ASN A 84 -10.04 -3.51 6.15
N GLY A 85 -10.78 -2.86 5.25
CA GLY A 85 -12.02 -2.15 5.57
C GLY A 85 -11.85 -0.73 6.14
N GLN A 86 -10.64 -0.33 6.54
CA GLN A 86 -10.37 1.01 7.06
C GLN A 86 -10.03 1.99 5.94
N ALA A 87 -10.72 3.14 5.91
CA ALA A 87 -10.40 4.21 4.96
C ALA A 87 -9.02 4.81 5.29
N LYS A 88 -8.13 4.84 4.28
CA LYS A 88 -6.80 5.42 4.37
C LYS A 88 -6.54 6.33 3.18
N VAL A 89 -5.75 7.37 3.44
CA VAL A 89 -5.29 8.31 2.42
C VAL A 89 -3.77 8.35 2.45
N PHE A 90 -3.15 8.17 1.29
CA PHE A 90 -1.72 8.19 1.12
C PHE A 90 -1.30 9.31 0.18
N ARG A 91 -0.16 9.94 0.48
CA ARG A 91 0.57 10.76 -0.47
C ARG A 91 1.38 9.86 -1.40
N ILE A 92 1.31 10.12 -2.70
CA ILE A 92 2.13 9.49 -3.74
C ILE A 92 3.39 10.33 -3.91
N GLY A 93 4.55 9.68 -3.91
CA GLY A 93 5.86 10.26 -4.21
C GLY A 93 6.65 9.44 -5.21
#